data_AF-A0A3D3W5A4-F1
#
_entry.id   AF-A0A3D3W5A4-F1
#
_cell.length_a   1.000
_cell.length_b   1.000
_cell.length_c   1.000
_cell.angle_alpha   90.00
_cell.angle_beta   90.00
_cell.angle_gamma   90.00
#
_symmetry.space_group_name_H-M   'P 1'
#
loop_
_entity.id
_entity.type
_entity.pdbx_description
1 polymer ?
#
loop_
_entity_poly.entity_id
_entity_poly.type
_entity_poly.pdbx_seq_one_letter_code
_entity_poly.pdbx_strand_id
1 'polypeptide(L)'
;MAAPSLAQIKAQIAAIRQKLPQARVIGIQSTGRWTGETFSRDGEHGYSIHQCDSPLSFRLALRKQTDDQTMKVLITSLAEQELGDDILLRLAKRRLFQIDPWQIVRSLFEAHAIDSRLTRHGWIAESLLELIPAAGYPAARGGFLDAETVWPLLLRMAVGLDSEAPDLQSLLKWSLNPDAAGRFQRLPEAFRQAAVSWLVDRAGPVAEILLHLVGQPDRLDAVPLGLVVGILYHPAAIGKLEKATGKLETRFPGHTSPDPELMLRWSAAAAEVVRGLRLSDPKLYRQTVQRADEILEEIQASPMAHLSDISPLGFVQRLARIGEALSDILARGAWDRLESLTDMRQRVGQHDYASQETRRTERVDMALRLVRWLGVQTRGDTSSPQSLADAARWHLREGGFVDWARLSLRSGDPEATLSAAYAQLFAQVLVIRERQSRVFAELLRDWTAAGSKGAEILAVEDILGAIVAPLAEKTQVLL
;
A
#
# COMPACT_ATOMS: atom_id res chain seq x y z
N MET A 1 25.97 -32.96 14.32
CA MET A 1 25.86 -31.77 15.17
C MET A 1 26.92 -30.79 14.72
N ALA A 2 26.53 -29.52 14.51
CA ALA A 2 27.43 -28.47 14.07
C ALA A 2 28.45 -28.10 15.15
N ALA A 3 29.59 -27.54 14.75
CA ALA A 3 30.50 -26.87 15.67
C ALA A 3 29.78 -25.70 16.34
N PRO A 4 30.06 -25.40 17.62
CA PRO A 4 29.41 -24.30 18.31
C PRO A 4 29.81 -22.98 17.65
N SER A 5 28.85 -22.08 17.39
CA SER A 5 29.13 -20.78 16.80
C SER A 5 29.65 -19.79 17.84
N LEU A 6 30.37 -18.75 17.40
CA LEU A 6 30.86 -17.70 18.31
C LEU A 6 29.70 -17.04 19.07
N ALA A 7 28.58 -16.82 18.40
CA ALA A 7 27.37 -16.24 19.00
C ALA A 7 26.80 -17.13 20.12
N GLN A 8 26.72 -18.45 19.89
CA GLN A 8 26.29 -19.42 20.91
C GLN A 8 27.22 -19.39 22.14
N ILE A 9 28.53 -19.36 21.93
CA ILE A 9 29.51 -19.29 23.02
C ILE A 9 29.36 -18.00 23.83
N LYS A 10 29.28 -16.84 23.15
CA LYS A 10 29.10 -15.53 23.80
C LYS A 10 27.81 -15.48 24.62
N ALA A 11 26.70 -15.93 24.04
CA ALA A 11 25.40 -15.92 24.71
C ALA A 11 25.36 -16.89 25.91
N GLN A 12 25.95 -18.09 25.79
CA GLN A 12 26.10 -19.02 26.92
C GLN A 12 26.94 -18.41 28.05
N ILE A 13 28.03 -17.71 27.73
CA ILE A 13 28.88 -17.06 28.74
C ILE A 13 28.13 -15.92 29.44
N ALA A 14 27.38 -15.11 28.69
CA ALA A 14 26.55 -14.06 29.26
C ALA A 14 25.52 -14.63 30.25
N ALA A 15 24.83 -15.71 29.87
CA ALA A 15 23.87 -16.41 30.74
C ALA A 15 24.54 -17.00 32.02
N ILE A 16 25.76 -17.53 31.89
CA ILE A 16 26.53 -18.04 33.04
C ILE A 16 26.98 -16.88 33.95
N ARG A 17 27.45 -15.76 33.39
CA ARG A 17 27.92 -14.59 34.17
C ARG A 17 26.81 -13.95 34.99
N GLN A 18 25.57 -13.90 34.49
CA GLN A 18 24.43 -13.44 35.28
C GLN A 18 24.26 -14.24 36.58
N LYS A 19 24.54 -15.55 36.56
CA LYS A 19 24.45 -16.43 37.73
C LYS A 19 25.75 -16.53 38.54
N LEU A 20 26.90 -16.28 37.89
CA LEU A 20 28.24 -16.46 38.44
C LEU A 20 29.17 -15.33 37.95
N PRO A 21 29.06 -14.12 38.52
CA PRO A 21 29.83 -12.97 38.06
C PRO A 21 31.36 -13.13 38.23
N GLN A 22 31.80 -14.01 39.14
CA GLN A 22 33.21 -14.27 39.45
C GLN A 22 33.84 -15.40 38.61
N ALA A 23 33.05 -16.11 37.79
CA ALA A 23 33.58 -17.19 36.97
C ALA A 23 34.50 -16.63 35.87
N ARG A 24 35.74 -17.15 35.75
CA ARG A 24 36.71 -16.72 34.72
C ARG A 24 37.05 -17.80 33.69
N VAL A 25 36.83 -19.07 34.03
CA VAL A 25 37.10 -20.21 33.14
C VAL A 25 35.84 -21.04 32.99
N ILE A 26 35.38 -21.21 31.75
CA ILE A 26 34.16 -21.96 31.41
C ILE A 26 34.55 -23.12 30.50
N GLY A 27 34.20 -24.33 30.93
CA GLY A 27 34.33 -25.53 30.10
C GLY A 27 33.01 -25.80 29.37
N ILE A 28 33.08 -26.08 28.07
CA ILE A 28 31.95 -26.37 27.21
C ILE A 28 32.15 -27.76 26.62
N GLN A 29 31.16 -28.64 26.80
CA GLN A 29 31.11 -29.92 26.12
C GLN A 29 30.38 -29.76 24.79
N SER A 30 31.03 -30.12 23.69
CA SER A 30 30.48 -30.11 22.34
C SER A 30 31.07 -31.25 21.51
N THR A 31 30.21 -31.97 20.79
CA THR A 31 30.66 -32.98 19.82
C THR A 31 31.29 -32.36 18.57
N GLY A 32 30.94 -31.10 18.27
CA GLY A 32 31.51 -30.35 17.15
C GLY A 32 32.80 -29.63 17.57
N ARG A 33 33.84 -29.73 16.73
CA ARG A 33 35.16 -29.12 16.97
C ARG A 33 35.12 -27.62 16.68
N TRP A 34 35.60 -26.80 17.60
CA TRP A 34 35.79 -25.37 17.36
C TRP A 34 36.92 -25.14 16.36
N THR A 35 36.62 -24.43 15.28
CA THR A 35 37.57 -24.06 14.22
C THR A 35 37.74 -22.55 14.06
N GLY A 36 37.05 -21.75 14.87
CA GLY A 36 37.14 -20.29 14.84
C GLY A 36 38.41 -19.73 15.51
N GLU A 37 38.50 -18.41 15.56
CA GLU A 37 39.64 -17.72 16.17
C GLU A 37 39.80 -18.06 17.66
N THR A 38 41.06 -18.12 18.11
CA THR A 38 41.40 -18.44 19.50
C THR A 38 41.17 -17.26 20.45
N PHE A 39 41.10 -16.04 19.91
CA PHE A 39 40.80 -14.83 20.67
C PHE A 39 39.76 -14.01 19.92
N SER A 40 38.71 -13.59 20.63
CA SER A 40 37.67 -12.71 20.10
C SER A 40 37.37 -11.62 21.14
N ARG A 41 37.01 -10.42 20.71
CA ARG A 41 36.65 -9.32 21.60
C ARG A 41 35.26 -8.80 21.26
N ASP A 42 34.48 -8.46 22.28
CA ASP A 42 33.14 -7.89 22.15
C ASP A 42 33.00 -6.71 23.12
N GLY A 43 33.11 -5.49 22.60
CA GLY A 43 33.28 -4.29 23.41
C GLY A 43 34.52 -4.40 24.31
N GLU A 44 34.32 -4.22 25.62
CA GLU A 44 35.38 -4.33 26.65
C GLU A 44 35.72 -5.78 27.04
N HIS A 45 34.91 -6.76 26.64
CA HIS A 45 35.08 -8.15 27.10
C HIS A 45 35.87 -8.98 26.09
N GLY A 46 36.97 -9.59 26.54
CA GLY A 46 37.75 -10.56 25.75
C GLY A 46 37.26 -12.00 25.95
N TYR A 47 37.38 -12.81 24.91
CA TYR A 47 37.11 -14.26 24.94
C TYR A 47 38.32 -14.99 24.37
N SER A 48 38.96 -15.83 25.18
CA SER A 48 40.03 -16.73 24.76
C SER A 48 39.48 -18.15 24.65
N ILE A 49 39.22 -18.60 23.43
CA ILE A 49 38.54 -19.85 23.12
C ILE A 49 39.56 -20.89 22.68
N HIS A 50 39.62 -22.02 23.38
CA HIS A 50 40.54 -23.11 23.09
C HIS A 50 39.78 -24.42 22.87
N GLN A 51 40.02 -25.06 21.73
CA GLN A 51 39.64 -26.46 21.53
C GLN A 51 40.60 -27.37 22.31
N CYS A 52 40.06 -28.25 23.15
CA CYS A 52 40.80 -29.15 24.03
C CYS A 52 40.35 -30.60 23.79
N ASP A 53 41.14 -31.35 23.00
CA ASP A 53 40.83 -32.74 22.63
C ASP A 53 41.39 -33.79 23.61
N SER A 54 42.10 -33.34 24.65
CA SER A 54 42.68 -34.23 25.68
C SER A 54 42.81 -33.56 27.05
N PRO A 55 42.88 -34.31 28.16
CA PRO A 55 43.14 -33.73 29.49
C PRO A 55 44.44 -32.91 29.56
N LEU A 56 45.46 -33.29 28.78
CA LEU A 56 46.70 -32.52 28.69
C LEU A 56 46.47 -31.15 28.04
N SER A 57 45.69 -31.10 26.95
CA SER A 57 45.35 -29.84 26.28
C SER A 57 44.59 -28.87 27.20
N PHE A 58 43.71 -29.39 28.06
CA PHE A 58 43.07 -28.61 29.13
C PHE A 58 44.08 -27.97 30.07
N ARG A 59 45.04 -28.75 30.59
CA ARG A 59 46.07 -28.26 31.51
C ARG A 59 46.94 -27.18 30.87
N LEU A 60 47.27 -27.34 29.58
CA LEU A 60 48.00 -26.34 28.81
C LEU A 60 47.20 -25.05 28.64
N ALA A 61 45.93 -25.14 28.25
CA ALA A 61 45.07 -23.98 28.09
C ALA A 61 44.82 -23.26 29.43
N LEU A 62 44.59 -24.01 30.52
CA LEU A 62 44.42 -23.47 31.86
C LEU A 62 45.65 -22.70 32.35
N ARG A 63 46.87 -23.15 32.01
CA ARG A 63 48.13 -22.48 32.37
C ARG A 63 48.39 -21.16 31.63
N LYS A 64 47.87 -20.98 30.40
CA LYS A 64 48.08 -19.74 29.65
C LYS A 64 47.51 -18.55 30.41
N GLN A 65 48.31 -17.53 30.71
CA GLN A 65 47.77 -16.33 31.35
C GLN A 65 46.83 -15.60 30.39
N THR A 66 45.81 -14.97 30.97
CA THR A 66 44.80 -14.21 30.25
C THR A 66 44.52 -12.98 31.09
N ASP A 67 44.31 -11.83 30.44
CA ASP A 67 44.04 -10.57 31.13
C ASP A 67 42.79 -10.69 32.00
N ASP A 68 42.71 -9.84 33.03
CA ASP A 68 41.62 -9.87 34.02
C ASP A 68 40.22 -9.63 33.42
N GLN A 69 40.14 -9.02 32.24
CA GLN A 69 38.90 -8.78 31.49
C GLN A 69 38.65 -9.80 30.36
N THR A 70 39.49 -10.84 30.24
CA THR A 70 39.35 -11.89 29.24
C THR A 70 38.87 -13.20 29.86
N MET A 71 37.74 -13.69 29.36
CA MET A 71 37.16 -14.96 29.75
C MET A 71 37.83 -16.11 29.00
N LYS A 72 38.18 -17.18 29.72
CA LYS A 72 38.74 -18.38 29.10
C LYS A 72 37.66 -19.43 28.87
N VAL A 73 37.54 -19.88 27.62
CA VAL A 73 36.53 -20.85 27.17
C VAL A 73 37.25 -22.08 26.66
N LEU A 74 36.97 -23.24 27.23
CA LEU A 74 37.60 -24.51 26.87
C LEU A 74 36.53 -25.42 26.27
N ILE A 75 36.65 -25.77 25.00
CA ILE A 75 35.67 -26.59 24.27
C ILE A 75 36.22 -28.00 24.09
N THR A 76 35.45 -29.02 24.44
CA THR A 76 35.88 -30.42 24.35
C THR A 76 34.74 -31.36 23.98
N SER A 77 35.08 -32.48 23.33
CA SER A 77 34.16 -33.59 23.12
C SER A 77 34.16 -34.61 24.26
N LEU A 78 35.11 -34.52 25.19
CA LEU A 78 35.27 -35.46 26.31
C LEU A 78 34.12 -35.35 27.31
N ALA A 79 33.77 -36.46 27.95
CA ALA A 79 32.88 -36.49 29.10
C ALA A 79 33.62 -36.05 30.38
N GLU A 80 32.87 -35.57 31.37
CA GLU A 80 33.45 -35.13 32.65
C GLU A 80 34.23 -36.24 33.37
N GLN A 81 33.83 -37.50 33.19
CA GLN A 81 34.49 -38.68 33.76
C GLN A 81 35.90 -38.91 33.18
N GLU A 82 36.16 -38.38 31.99
CA GLU A 82 37.47 -38.46 31.32
C GLU A 82 38.40 -37.31 31.72
N LEU A 83 37.88 -36.32 32.46
CA LEU A 83 38.63 -35.19 32.98
C LEU A 83 39.05 -35.46 34.43
N GLY A 84 40.29 -35.09 34.76
CA GLY A 84 40.77 -35.14 36.14
C GLY A 84 40.11 -34.07 37.01
N ASP A 85 39.96 -34.36 38.31
CA ASP A 85 39.44 -33.41 39.31
C ASP A 85 40.22 -32.08 39.33
N ASP A 86 41.52 -32.13 39.00
CA ASP A 86 42.38 -30.95 38.89
C ASP A 86 41.91 -29.95 37.83
N ILE A 87 41.30 -30.46 36.75
CA ILE A 87 40.72 -29.67 35.66
C ILE A 87 39.36 -29.16 36.10
N LEU A 88 38.47 -30.06 36.57
CA LEU A 88 37.10 -29.72 36.96
C LEU A 88 37.10 -28.64 38.05
N LEU A 89 37.93 -28.74 39.08
CA LEU A 89 38.01 -27.74 40.16
C LEU A 89 38.30 -26.31 39.70
N ARG A 90 38.89 -26.13 38.51
CA ARG A 90 39.24 -24.83 37.92
C ARG A 90 38.19 -24.30 36.95
N LEU A 91 37.17 -25.10 36.61
CA LEU A 91 36.05 -24.70 35.77
C LEU A 91 34.92 -24.10 36.62
N ALA A 92 34.15 -23.20 36.02
CA ALA A 92 32.92 -22.67 36.61
C ALA A 92 31.97 -23.81 37.02
N LYS A 93 31.49 -23.81 38.26
CA LYS A 93 30.64 -24.88 38.85
C LYS A 93 31.24 -26.29 38.82
N ARG A 94 32.55 -26.42 38.59
CA ARG A 94 33.26 -27.70 38.58
C ARG A 94 32.72 -28.74 37.59
N ARG A 95 32.22 -28.27 36.44
CA ARG A 95 31.56 -29.10 35.44
C ARG A 95 31.74 -28.54 34.02
N LEU A 96 31.44 -29.34 33.01
CA LEU A 96 31.28 -28.89 31.63
C LEU A 96 29.84 -28.42 31.40
N PHE A 97 29.68 -27.34 30.64
CA PHE A 97 28.37 -26.88 30.19
C PHE A 97 28.09 -27.44 28.79
N GLN A 98 26.93 -28.03 28.59
CA GLN A 98 26.45 -28.34 27.24
C GLN A 98 25.81 -27.11 26.63
N ILE A 99 26.07 -26.87 25.34
CA ILE A 99 25.36 -25.83 24.58
C ILE A 99 24.01 -26.41 24.16
N ASP A 100 22.97 -25.97 24.85
CA ASP A 100 21.59 -26.14 24.42
C ASP A 100 21.08 -24.77 23.93
N PRO A 101 20.91 -24.57 22.61
CA PRO A 101 20.44 -23.31 22.04
C PRO A 101 19.16 -22.79 22.70
N TRP A 102 18.23 -23.68 23.06
CA TRP A 102 16.98 -23.29 23.70
C TRP A 102 17.16 -22.83 25.15
N GLN A 103 18.14 -23.37 25.89
CA GLN A 103 18.48 -22.84 27.22
C GLN A 103 19.04 -21.42 27.15
N ILE A 104 19.85 -21.14 26.12
CA ILE A 104 20.40 -19.80 25.90
C ILE A 104 19.27 -18.83 25.54
N VAL A 105 18.41 -19.21 24.59
CA VAL A 105 17.24 -18.40 24.19
C VAL A 105 16.33 -18.13 25.40
N ARG A 106 16.08 -19.12 26.27
CA ARG A 106 15.33 -18.91 27.53
C ARG A 106 15.97 -17.86 28.42
N SER A 107 17.30 -17.86 28.54
CA SER A 107 18.00 -16.86 29.34
C SER A 107 17.91 -15.47 28.71
N LEU A 108 18.01 -15.36 27.37
CA LEU A 108 17.96 -14.10 26.66
C LEU A 108 16.58 -13.42 26.71
N PHE A 109 15.51 -14.20 26.71
CA PHE A 109 14.13 -13.72 26.81
C PHE A 109 13.58 -13.75 28.25
N GLU A 110 14.40 -14.08 29.26
CA GLU A 110 13.96 -14.24 30.66
C GLU A 110 12.76 -15.20 30.82
N ALA A 111 12.71 -16.27 30.00
CA ALA A 111 11.60 -17.21 29.91
C ALA A 111 11.82 -18.53 30.69
N HIS A 112 10.76 -18.99 31.35
CA HIS A 112 10.69 -20.26 32.09
C HIS A 112 10.17 -21.42 31.25
N ALA A 113 9.42 -21.15 30.18
CA ALA A 113 8.92 -22.17 29.26
C ALA A 113 8.90 -21.63 27.82
N ILE A 114 9.00 -22.53 26.85
CA ILE A 114 8.98 -22.22 25.42
C ILE A 114 7.86 -23.02 24.78
N ASP A 115 7.17 -22.43 23.82
CA ASP A 115 6.18 -23.10 23.01
C ASP A 115 6.78 -24.26 22.19
N SER A 116 6.13 -25.43 22.29
CA SER A 116 6.50 -26.62 21.54
C SER A 116 6.49 -26.43 20.01
N ARG A 117 5.67 -25.50 19.48
CA ARG A 117 5.66 -25.14 18.06
C ARG A 117 7.01 -24.60 17.59
N LEU A 118 7.71 -23.87 18.47
CA LEU A 118 9.04 -23.35 18.20
C LEU A 118 10.11 -24.43 18.36
N THR A 119 10.05 -25.22 19.43
CA THR A 119 11.09 -26.23 19.72
C THR A 119 11.13 -27.38 18.70
N ARG A 120 10.04 -27.58 17.94
CA ARG A 120 10.01 -28.51 16.78
C ARG A 120 11.05 -28.14 15.70
N HIS A 121 11.45 -26.87 15.63
CA HIS A 121 12.38 -26.36 14.65
C HIS A 121 13.66 -25.89 15.37
N GLY A 122 14.64 -26.80 15.54
CA GLY A 122 15.90 -26.48 16.23
C GLY A 122 16.67 -25.28 15.65
N TRP A 123 16.56 -25.06 14.34
CA TRP A 123 17.17 -23.93 13.64
C TRP A 123 16.63 -22.56 14.08
N ILE A 124 15.41 -22.49 14.65
CA ILE A 124 14.84 -21.23 15.15
C ILE A 124 15.69 -20.68 16.29
N ALA A 125 16.12 -21.54 17.22
CA ALA A 125 16.99 -21.13 18.31
C ALA A 125 18.34 -20.62 17.78
N GLU A 126 18.89 -21.28 16.77
CA GLU A 126 20.14 -20.85 16.12
C GLU A 126 19.96 -19.48 15.45
N SER A 127 18.87 -19.28 14.72
CA SER A 127 18.55 -18.00 14.07
C SER A 127 18.38 -16.85 15.07
N LEU A 128 17.74 -17.11 16.22
CA LEU A 128 17.61 -16.11 17.30
C LEU A 128 18.97 -15.75 17.92
N LEU A 129 19.91 -16.68 17.97
CA LEU A 129 21.25 -16.43 18.51
C LEU A 129 22.15 -15.71 17.51
N GLU A 130 21.94 -15.91 16.21
CA GLU A 130 22.66 -15.19 15.16
C GLU A 130 22.17 -13.76 14.97
N LEU A 131 20.86 -13.53 15.15
CA LEU A 131 20.21 -12.24 14.93
C LEU A 131 19.93 -11.47 16.23
N ILE A 132 20.83 -11.47 17.21
CA ILE A 132 20.61 -10.77 18.48
C ILE A 132 20.57 -9.24 18.25
N PRO A 133 19.49 -8.53 18.64
CA PRO A 133 19.43 -7.07 18.56
C PRO A 133 20.47 -6.42 19.47
N ALA A 134 20.97 -5.23 19.08
CA ALA A 134 21.92 -4.48 19.91
C ALA A 134 21.37 -4.13 21.32
N ALA A 135 20.05 -3.94 21.45
CA ALA A 135 19.37 -3.70 22.72
C ALA A 135 19.04 -4.98 23.52
N GLY A 136 19.31 -6.17 22.95
CA GLY A 136 18.83 -7.44 23.47
C GLY A 136 17.36 -7.71 23.15
N TYR A 137 16.86 -8.87 23.59
CA TYR A 137 15.46 -9.25 23.43
C TYR A 137 14.61 -8.71 24.58
N PRO A 138 13.34 -8.33 24.33
CA PRO A 138 12.41 -8.01 25.40
C PRO A 138 12.10 -9.28 26.23
N ALA A 139 11.88 -9.10 27.53
CA ALA A 139 11.48 -10.19 28.41
C ALA A 139 10.13 -10.80 27.95
N ALA A 140 10.05 -12.13 27.97
CA ALA A 140 8.85 -12.86 27.60
C ALA A 140 7.72 -12.57 28.58
N ARG A 141 6.55 -12.19 28.06
CA ARG A 141 5.37 -11.87 28.87
C ARG A 141 4.98 -13.09 29.71
N GLY A 142 4.90 -12.93 31.03
CA GLY A 142 4.59 -14.02 31.95
C GLY A 142 5.64 -15.14 32.01
N GLY A 143 6.84 -14.93 31.45
CA GLY A 143 7.90 -15.95 31.40
C GLY A 143 7.63 -17.11 30.43
N PHE A 144 6.67 -16.98 29.51
CA PHE A 144 6.42 -17.97 28.45
C PHE A 144 6.77 -17.39 27.08
N LEU A 145 7.67 -18.05 26.36
CA LEU A 145 8.08 -17.63 25.02
C LEU A 145 7.21 -18.34 23.97
N ASP A 146 6.21 -17.61 23.47
CA ASP A 146 5.26 -18.09 22.47
C ASP A 146 5.71 -17.82 21.03
N ALA A 147 5.09 -18.53 20.08
CA ALA A 147 5.38 -18.35 18.65
C ALA A 147 4.97 -16.96 18.15
N GLU A 148 3.91 -16.40 18.73
CA GLU A 148 3.35 -15.08 18.46
C GLU A 148 4.32 -13.95 18.76
N THR A 149 5.22 -14.12 19.74
CA THR A 149 6.27 -13.15 20.08
C THR A 149 7.51 -13.36 19.23
N VAL A 150 7.89 -14.62 18.98
CA VAL A 150 9.16 -14.96 18.32
C VAL A 150 9.12 -14.67 16.82
N TRP A 151 8.05 -15.03 16.13
CA TRP A 151 7.98 -14.89 14.67
C TRP A 151 8.03 -13.44 14.17
N PRO A 152 7.27 -12.49 14.73
CA PRO A 152 7.40 -11.08 14.35
C PRO A 152 8.82 -10.54 14.50
N LEU A 153 9.50 -10.88 15.60
CA LEU A 153 10.88 -10.48 15.84
C LEU A 153 11.81 -11.09 14.78
N LEU A 154 11.70 -12.39 14.54
CA LEU A 154 12.51 -13.08 13.54
C LEU A 154 12.30 -12.52 12.14
N LEU A 155 11.06 -12.30 11.72
CA LEU A 155 10.75 -11.76 10.39
C LEU A 155 11.21 -10.29 10.24
N ARG A 156 11.09 -9.48 11.30
CA ARG A 156 11.64 -8.13 11.32
C ARG A 156 13.16 -8.15 11.12
N MET A 157 13.88 -9.01 11.82
CA MET A 157 15.35 -9.05 11.76
C MET A 157 15.86 -9.72 10.49
N ALA A 158 15.23 -10.80 10.04
CA ALA A 158 15.66 -11.58 8.90
C ALA A 158 15.31 -10.91 7.57
N VAL A 159 14.12 -10.33 7.45
CA VAL A 159 13.60 -9.81 6.17
C VAL A 159 13.05 -8.39 6.24
N GLY A 160 13.06 -7.74 7.41
CA GLY A 160 12.56 -6.37 7.56
C GLY A 160 11.05 -6.25 7.57
N LEU A 161 10.31 -7.33 7.84
CA LEU A 161 8.85 -7.27 8.00
C LEU A 161 8.53 -6.72 9.39
N ASP A 162 8.26 -5.41 9.46
CA ASP A 162 7.96 -4.73 10.71
C ASP A 162 6.45 -4.73 11.02
N SER A 163 5.96 -5.83 11.58
CA SER A 163 4.58 -5.94 12.04
C SER A 163 4.48 -6.94 13.20
N GLU A 164 3.89 -6.52 14.32
CA GLU A 164 3.67 -7.40 15.49
C GLU A 164 2.59 -8.45 15.23
N ALA A 165 1.61 -8.14 14.39
CA ALA A 165 0.57 -9.05 13.94
C ALA A 165 0.48 -9.00 12.41
N PRO A 166 1.36 -9.74 11.71
CA PRO A 166 1.41 -9.72 10.25
C PRO A 166 0.09 -10.15 9.63
N ASP A 167 -0.52 -9.24 8.89
CA ASP A 167 -1.72 -9.46 8.09
C ASP A 167 -1.39 -9.28 6.59
N LEU A 168 -2.41 -9.47 5.74
CA LEU A 168 -2.24 -9.37 4.29
C LEU A 168 -1.76 -7.97 3.85
N GLN A 169 -2.26 -6.91 4.50
CA GLN A 169 -1.84 -5.55 4.20
C GLN A 169 -0.38 -5.29 4.60
N SER A 170 0.05 -5.79 5.76
CA SER A 170 1.44 -5.70 6.22
C SER A 170 2.40 -6.40 5.27
N LEU A 171 2.02 -7.59 4.78
CA LEU A 171 2.81 -8.33 3.78
C LEU A 171 2.90 -7.58 2.45
N LEU A 172 1.79 -7.03 1.96
CA LEU A 172 1.77 -6.22 0.74
C LEU A 172 2.61 -4.94 0.91
N LYS A 173 2.54 -4.26 2.05
CA LYS A 173 3.40 -3.10 2.34
C LYS A 173 4.87 -3.48 2.38
N TRP A 174 5.22 -4.58 3.04
CA TRP A 174 6.58 -5.10 3.08
C TRP A 174 7.08 -5.48 1.68
N SER A 175 6.22 -6.05 0.84
CA SER A 175 6.55 -6.42 -0.53
C SER A 175 7.01 -5.22 -1.39
N LEU A 176 6.58 -4.00 -1.07
CA LEU A 176 7.01 -2.79 -1.78
C LEU A 176 8.47 -2.40 -1.47
N ASN A 177 9.10 -2.99 -0.46
CA ASN A 177 10.50 -2.75 -0.15
C ASN A 177 11.38 -3.47 -1.19
N PRO A 178 12.25 -2.75 -1.93
CA PRO A 178 13.10 -3.36 -2.96
C PRO A 178 14.04 -4.44 -2.42
N ASP A 179 14.39 -4.40 -1.12
CA ASP A 179 15.25 -5.39 -0.48
C ASP A 179 14.50 -6.65 -0.04
N ALA A 180 13.17 -6.63 0.03
CA ALA A 180 12.36 -7.70 0.63
C ALA A 180 12.60 -9.05 -0.04
N ALA A 181 12.49 -9.11 -1.37
CA ALA A 181 12.76 -10.32 -2.16
C ALA A 181 14.18 -10.83 -1.95
N GLY A 182 15.18 -9.95 -2.08
CA GLY A 182 16.58 -10.34 -1.94
C GLY A 182 16.91 -10.90 -0.55
N ARG A 183 16.34 -10.33 0.52
CA ARG A 183 16.51 -10.85 1.89
C ARG A 183 15.79 -12.17 2.08
N PHE A 184 14.55 -12.29 1.61
CA PHE A 184 13.75 -13.51 1.74
C PHE A 184 14.38 -14.69 0.97
N GLN A 185 14.89 -14.46 -0.25
CA GLN A 185 15.57 -15.48 -1.06
C GLN A 185 16.91 -15.95 -0.47
N ARG A 186 17.58 -15.11 0.30
CA ARG A 186 18.83 -15.48 0.98
C ARG A 186 18.62 -16.36 2.21
N LEU A 187 17.40 -16.47 2.72
CA LEU A 187 17.10 -17.31 3.87
C LEU A 187 17.27 -18.80 3.54
N PRO A 188 17.67 -19.64 4.51
CA PRO A 188 17.63 -21.09 4.34
C PRO A 188 16.23 -21.59 3.97
N GLU A 189 16.16 -22.64 3.15
CA GLU A 189 14.87 -23.20 2.68
C GLU A 189 13.94 -23.59 3.84
N ALA A 190 14.49 -24.20 4.89
CA ALA A 190 13.73 -24.56 6.09
C ALA A 190 13.12 -23.34 6.80
N PHE A 191 13.81 -22.20 6.79
CA PHE A 191 13.28 -20.95 7.33
C PHE A 191 12.13 -20.47 6.45
N ARG A 192 12.33 -20.39 5.13
CA ARG A 192 11.30 -19.92 4.20
C ARG A 192 10.01 -20.72 4.31
N GLN A 193 10.10 -22.05 4.30
CA GLN A 193 8.92 -22.92 4.39
C GLN A 193 8.14 -22.70 5.69
N ALA A 194 8.85 -22.61 6.83
CA ALA A 194 8.20 -22.37 8.11
C ALA A 194 7.61 -20.95 8.21
N ALA A 195 8.30 -19.96 7.67
CA ALA A 195 7.81 -18.59 7.59
C ALA A 195 6.55 -18.48 6.71
N VAL A 196 6.52 -19.16 5.56
CA VAL A 196 5.34 -19.25 4.69
C VAL A 196 4.18 -19.88 5.46
N SER A 197 4.39 -21.04 6.07
CA SER A 197 3.34 -21.72 6.86
C SER A 197 2.77 -20.81 7.96
N TRP A 198 3.64 -20.15 8.73
CA TRP A 198 3.20 -19.28 9.81
C TRP A 198 2.47 -18.01 9.30
N LEU A 199 2.95 -17.43 8.20
CA LEU A 199 2.32 -16.25 7.59
C LEU A 199 0.98 -16.58 6.93
N VAL A 200 0.83 -17.77 6.34
CA VAL A 200 -0.44 -18.25 5.79
C VAL A 200 -1.48 -18.42 6.90
N ASP A 201 -1.10 -18.99 8.04
CA ASP A 201 -2.00 -19.13 9.20
C ASP A 201 -2.46 -17.76 9.75
N ARG A 202 -1.65 -16.70 9.59
CA ARG A 202 -1.93 -15.37 10.12
C ARG A 202 -2.64 -14.44 9.15
N ALA A 203 -2.08 -14.29 7.95
CA ALA A 203 -2.55 -13.37 6.92
C ALA A 203 -3.54 -14.02 5.94
N GLY A 204 -3.70 -15.35 6.01
CA GLY A 204 -4.61 -16.14 5.18
C GLY A 204 -3.94 -16.71 3.91
N PRO A 205 -4.69 -17.50 3.11
CA PRO A 205 -4.16 -18.26 1.99
C PRO A 205 -3.47 -17.43 0.90
N VAL A 206 -3.87 -16.17 0.73
CA VAL A 206 -3.25 -15.24 -0.24
C VAL A 206 -1.76 -15.02 0.07
N ALA A 207 -1.35 -15.11 1.34
CA ALA A 207 0.04 -14.94 1.75
C ALA A 207 0.98 -15.95 1.06
N GLU A 208 0.50 -17.17 0.78
CA GLU A 208 1.29 -18.18 0.07
C GLU A 208 1.68 -17.70 -1.32
N ILE A 209 0.69 -17.18 -2.07
CA ILE A 209 0.86 -16.64 -3.42
C ILE A 209 1.83 -15.45 -3.39
N LEU A 210 1.66 -14.54 -2.42
CA LEU A 210 2.54 -13.37 -2.29
C LEU A 210 3.99 -13.76 -1.98
N LEU A 211 4.21 -14.67 -1.03
CA LEU A 211 5.55 -15.10 -0.65
C LEU A 211 6.23 -15.91 -1.76
N HIS A 212 5.44 -16.65 -2.55
CA HIS A 212 5.94 -17.27 -3.77
C HIS A 212 6.44 -16.23 -4.78
N LEU A 213 5.66 -15.16 -5.03
CA LEU A 213 6.07 -14.06 -5.92
C LEU A 213 7.35 -13.38 -5.43
N VAL A 214 7.45 -13.10 -4.13
CA VAL A 214 8.64 -12.48 -3.51
C VAL A 214 9.86 -13.41 -3.60
N GLY A 215 9.63 -14.73 -3.61
CA GLY A 215 10.68 -15.74 -3.78
C GLY A 215 11.23 -15.85 -5.20
N GLN A 216 10.57 -15.30 -6.22
CA GLN A 216 11.06 -15.32 -7.60
C GLN A 216 12.10 -14.21 -7.85
N PRO A 217 13.14 -14.47 -8.67
CA PRO A 217 14.20 -13.50 -8.94
C PRO A 217 13.72 -12.29 -9.76
N ASP A 218 12.55 -12.39 -10.40
CA ASP A 218 11.96 -11.33 -11.21
C ASP A 218 11.03 -10.41 -10.41
N ARG A 219 10.84 -9.21 -10.97
CA ARG A 219 10.22 -8.01 -10.36
C ARG A 219 9.10 -8.28 -9.35
N LEU A 220 9.22 -7.61 -8.21
CA LEU A 220 8.32 -7.69 -7.07
C LEU A 220 7.02 -6.89 -7.31
N ASP A 221 6.10 -7.48 -8.08
CA ASP A 221 4.86 -6.83 -8.53
C ASP A 221 3.62 -7.21 -7.67
N ALA A 222 3.81 -7.63 -6.42
CA ALA A 222 2.73 -8.13 -5.54
C ALA A 222 1.55 -7.15 -5.35
N VAL A 223 1.81 -5.86 -5.16
CA VAL A 223 0.74 -4.85 -5.04
C VAL A 223 0.10 -4.52 -6.40
N PRO A 224 0.87 -4.19 -7.46
CA PRO A 224 0.31 -4.00 -8.80
C PRO A 224 -0.56 -5.16 -9.29
N LEU A 225 -0.11 -6.41 -9.08
CA LEU A 225 -0.85 -7.61 -9.47
C LEU A 225 -2.19 -7.71 -8.72
N GLY A 226 -2.23 -7.38 -7.42
CA GLY A 226 -3.48 -7.34 -6.65
C GLY A 226 -4.50 -6.35 -7.23
N LEU A 227 -4.05 -5.19 -7.73
CA LEU A 227 -4.92 -4.23 -8.40
C LEU A 227 -5.48 -4.79 -9.73
N VAL A 228 -4.65 -5.49 -10.50
CA VAL A 228 -5.05 -6.13 -11.77
C VAL A 228 -6.03 -7.28 -11.54
N VAL A 229 -5.81 -8.08 -10.50
CA VAL A 229 -6.70 -9.18 -10.10
C VAL A 229 -8.11 -8.67 -9.85
N GLY A 230 -8.27 -7.49 -9.25
CA GLY A 230 -9.59 -6.87 -9.04
C GLY A 230 -10.38 -6.65 -10.34
N ILE A 231 -9.70 -6.34 -11.44
CA ILE A 231 -10.33 -6.15 -12.75
C ILE A 231 -10.67 -7.50 -13.38
N LEU A 232 -9.75 -8.47 -13.32
CA LEU A 232 -9.93 -9.79 -13.94
C LEU A 232 -11.09 -10.57 -13.31
N TYR A 233 -11.23 -10.48 -11.98
CA TYR A 233 -12.27 -11.17 -11.22
C TYR A 233 -13.50 -10.29 -10.95
N HIS A 234 -13.57 -9.09 -11.57
CA HIS A 234 -14.74 -8.24 -11.46
C HIS A 234 -15.96 -8.92 -12.10
N PRO A 235 -17.17 -8.86 -11.50
CA PRO A 235 -18.36 -9.53 -12.05
C PRO A 235 -18.67 -9.18 -13.51
N ALA A 236 -18.41 -7.94 -13.91
CA ALA A 236 -18.61 -7.47 -15.29
C ALA A 236 -17.56 -7.96 -16.32
N ALA A 237 -16.47 -8.57 -15.84
CA ALA A 237 -15.37 -9.12 -16.65
C ALA A 237 -15.47 -10.64 -16.87
N ILE A 238 -16.37 -11.33 -16.15
CA ILE A 238 -16.64 -12.76 -16.33
C ILE A 238 -16.97 -13.03 -17.81
N GLY A 239 -16.34 -14.03 -18.41
CA GLY A 239 -16.58 -14.39 -19.80
C GLY A 239 -15.78 -13.60 -20.85
N LYS A 240 -14.96 -12.62 -20.43
CA LYS A 240 -14.32 -11.65 -21.34
C LYS A 240 -12.80 -11.58 -21.25
N LEU A 241 -12.24 -12.06 -20.14
CA LEU A 241 -10.81 -11.93 -19.82
C LEU A 241 -10.15 -13.28 -19.54
N GLU A 242 -10.67 -14.40 -20.06
CA GLU A 242 -10.09 -15.74 -19.83
C GLU A 242 -8.64 -15.83 -20.31
N LYS A 243 -8.33 -15.25 -21.49
CA LYS A 243 -6.97 -15.22 -22.02
C LYS A 243 -6.03 -14.40 -21.13
N ALA A 244 -6.50 -13.28 -20.59
CA ALA A 244 -5.71 -12.45 -19.69
C ALA A 244 -5.52 -13.13 -18.32
N THR A 245 -6.55 -13.82 -17.84
CA THR A 245 -6.50 -14.64 -16.61
C THR A 245 -5.49 -15.77 -16.77
N GLY A 246 -5.53 -16.52 -17.87
CA GLY A 246 -4.55 -17.58 -18.14
C GLY A 246 -3.11 -17.05 -18.24
N LYS A 247 -2.89 -15.87 -18.85
CA LYS A 247 -1.56 -15.22 -18.83
C LYS A 247 -1.12 -14.83 -17.43
N LEU A 248 -2.03 -14.32 -16.60
CA LEU A 248 -1.71 -14.00 -15.22
C LEU A 248 -1.35 -15.28 -14.43
N GLU A 249 -2.12 -16.37 -14.62
CA GLU A 249 -1.86 -17.67 -14.01
C GLU A 249 -0.48 -18.25 -14.36
N THR A 250 0.07 -17.96 -15.54
CA THR A 250 1.46 -18.36 -15.86
C THR A 250 2.51 -17.74 -14.94
N ARG A 251 2.19 -16.65 -14.25
CA ARG A 251 3.06 -16.04 -13.21
C ARG A 251 2.97 -16.77 -11.86
N PHE A 252 2.00 -17.67 -11.69
CA PHE A 252 1.76 -18.44 -10.47
C PHE A 252 1.88 -19.97 -10.72
N PRO A 253 3.09 -20.50 -10.98
CA PRO A 253 3.25 -21.93 -11.21
C PRO A 253 2.78 -22.74 -9.99
N GLY A 254 1.78 -23.61 -10.19
CA GLY A 254 1.19 -24.46 -9.15
C GLY A 254 -0.16 -23.98 -8.60
N HIS A 255 -0.57 -22.75 -8.89
CA HIS A 255 -1.89 -22.22 -8.52
C HIS A 255 -2.78 -22.08 -9.77
N THR A 256 -3.21 -23.21 -10.33
CA THR A 256 -4.15 -23.23 -11.45
C THR A 256 -5.55 -22.87 -10.93
N SER A 257 -6.17 -21.81 -11.45
CA SER A 257 -7.51 -21.33 -11.07
C SER A 257 -7.69 -21.06 -9.57
N PRO A 258 -7.05 -20.01 -9.03
CA PRO A 258 -7.27 -19.63 -7.64
C PRO A 258 -8.73 -19.20 -7.39
N ASP A 259 -9.19 -19.47 -6.17
CA ASP A 259 -10.53 -19.11 -5.70
C ASP A 259 -10.80 -17.60 -5.93
N PRO A 260 -11.86 -17.24 -6.68
CA PRO A 260 -12.27 -15.86 -6.89
C PRO A 260 -12.39 -15.04 -5.60
N GLU A 261 -12.84 -15.63 -4.49
CA GLU A 261 -12.98 -14.92 -3.22
C GLU A 261 -11.61 -14.50 -2.67
N LEU A 262 -10.62 -15.40 -2.73
CA LEU A 262 -9.24 -15.09 -2.30
C LEU A 262 -8.62 -14.01 -3.18
N MET A 263 -8.86 -14.07 -4.49
CA MET A 263 -8.39 -13.08 -5.46
C MET A 263 -8.98 -11.69 -5.18
N LEU A 264 -10.28 -11.60 -4.88
CA LEU A 264 -10.92 -10.34 -4.50
C LEU A 264 -10.41 -9.82 -3.15
N ARG A 265 -10.11 -10.70 -2.18
CA ARG A 265 -9.47 -10.31 -0.90
C ARG A 265 -8.08 -9.72 -1.10
N TRP A 266 -7.27 -10.30 -2.00
CA TRP A 266 -5.99 -9.72 -2.40
C TRP A 266 -6.19 -8.33 -3.00
N SER A 267 -7.13 -8.19 -3.94
CA SER A 267 -7.41 -6.91 -4.58
C SER A 267 -7.82 -5.83 -3.58
N ALA A 268 -8.72 -6.16 -2.66
CA ALA A 268 -9.14 -5.25 -1.59
C ALA A 268 -7.97 -4.81 -0.71
N ALA A 269 -7.10 -5.74 -0.30
CA ALA A 269 -5.92 -5.41 0.51
C ALA A 269 -4.91 -4.54 -0.27
N ALA A 270 -4.68 -4.83 -1.56
CA ALA A 270 -3.81 -4.02 -2.42
C ALA A 270 -4.37 -2.60 -2.61
N ALA A 271 -5.68 -2.46 -2.79
CA ALA A 271 -6.36 -1.17 -2.87
C ALA A 271 -6.13 -0.32 -1.61
N GLU A 272 -6.29 -0.92 -0.42
CA GLU A 272 -6.04 -0.22 0.86
C GLU A 272 -4.57 0.19 1.03
N VAL A 273 -3.63 -0.67 0.64
CA VAL A 273 -2.19 -0.32 0.66
C VAL A 273 -1.92 0.88 -0.25
N VAL A 274 -2.42 0.87 -1.48
CA VAL A 274 -2.23 1.96 -2.44
C VAL A 274 -2.88 3.27 -1.97
N ARG A 275 -4.09 3.21 -1.39
CA ARG A 275 -4.73 4.38 -0.77
C ARG A 275 -3.92 4.95 0.40
N GLY A 276 -3.31 4.08 1.20
CA GLY A 276 -2.35 4.49 2.24
C GLY A 276 -1.12 5.20 1.65
N LEU A 277 -0.52 4.64 0.60
CA LEU A 277 0.64 5.24 -0.09
C LEU A 277 0.33 6.63 -0.64
N ARG A 278 -0.89 6.86 -1.12
CA ARG A 278 -1.30 8.17 -1.64
C ARG A 278 -1.07 9.30 -0.61
N LEU A 279 -1.20 9.00 0.68
CA LEU A 279 -0.98 9.96 1.77
C LEU A 279 0.47 9.97 2.26
N SER A 280 1.13 8.81 2.34
CA SER A 280 2.47 8.69 2.94
C SER A 280 3.63 8.83 1.94
N ASP A 281 3.48 8.34 0.72
CA ASP A 281 4.49 8.38 -0.36
C ASP A 281 3.83 8.53 -1.74
N PRO A 282 3.53 9.77 -2.17
CA PRO A 282 2.90 10.04 -3.46
C PRO A 282 3.73 9.62 -4.70
N LYS A 283 5.04 9.44 -4.55
CA LYS A 283 5.90 8.99 -5.65
C LYS A 283 5.73 7.49 -5.85
N LEU A 284 5.86 6.71 -4.78
CA LEU A 284 5.67 5.27 -4.82
C LEU A 284 4.23 4.93 -5.24
N TYR A 285 3.23 5.66 -4.71
CA TYR A 285 1.83 5.56 -5.16
C TYR A 285 1.71 5.62 -6.69
N ARG A 286 2.26 6.67 -7.33
CA ARG A 286 2.20 6.86 -8.78
C ARG A 286 2.89 5.72 -9.54
N GLN A 287 4.06 5.29 -9.06
CA GLN A 287 4.79 4.17 -9.67
C GLN A 287 4.00 2.86 -9.58
N THR A 288 3.39 2.57 -8.44
CA THR A 288 2.60 1.34 -8.23
C THR A 288 1.35 1.30 -9.10
N VAL A 289 0.58 2.40 -9.19
CA VAL A 289 -0.64 2.41 -10.03
C VAL A 289 -0.30 2.42 -11.52
N GLN A 290 0.77 3.11 -11.93
CA GLN A 290 1.26 3.05 -13.30
C GLN A 290 1.71 1.64 -13.67
N ARG A 291 2.41 0.96 -12.76
CA ARG A 291 2.84 -0.43 -12.97
C ARG A 291 1.64 -1.38 -13.12
N ALA A 292 0.55 -1.16 -12.40
CA ALA A 292 -0.67 -1.95 -12.58
C ALA A 292 -1.26 -1.78 -13.99
N ASP A 293 -1.26 -0.56 -14.54
CA ASP A 293 -1.71 -0.30 -15.91
C ASP A 293 -0.79 -0.95 -16.95
N GLU A 294 0.54 -0.90 -16.75
CA GLU A 294 1.49 -1.62 -17.60
C GLU A 294 1.23 -3.14 -17.61
N ILE A 295 0.95 -3.73 -16.45
CA ILE A 295 0.60 -5.15 -16.35
C ILE A 295 -0.70 -5.44 -17.09
N LEU A 296 -1.72 -4.56 -17.00
CA LEU A 296 -2.96 -4.71 -17.78
C LEU A 296 -2.68 -4.73 -19.28
N GLU A 297 -1.76 -3.92 -19.77
CA GLU A 297 -1.34 -3.92 -21.18
C GLU A 297 -0.60 -5.22 -21.53
N GLU A 298 0.37 -5.65 -20.72
CA GLU A 298 1.14 -6.89 -20.89
C GLU A 298 0.21 -8.12 -21.04
N ILE A 299 -0.83 -8.21 -20.19
CA ILE A 299 -1.78 -9.32 -20.23
C ILE A 299 -2.93 -9.11 -21.24
N GLN A 300 -3.00 -7.95 -21.90
CA GLN A 300 -4.08 -7.56 -22.82
C GLN A 300 -5.47 -7.43 -22.16
N ALA A 301 -5.51 -7.00 -20.90
CA ALA A 301 -6.73 -6.67 -20.16
C ALA A 301 -7.03 -5.16 -20.11
N SER A 302 -6.16 -4.32 -20.68
CA SER A 302 -6.30 -2.86 -20.66
C SER A 302 -7.66 -2.32 -21.12
N PRO A 303 -8.41 -2.90 -22.09
CA PRO A 303 -9.75 -2.40 -22.46
C PRO A 303 -10.81 -2.45 -21.33
N MET A 304 -10.55 -3.24 -20.28
CA MET A 304 -11.41 -3.38 -19.11
C MET A 304 -10.94 -2.56 -17.90
N ALA A 305 -9.91 -1.72 -18.04
CA ALA A 305 -9.36 -0.92 -16.94
C ALA A 305 -10.40 -0.01 -16.26
N HIS A 306 -11.44 0.44 -16.98
CA HIS A 306 -12.57 1.20 -16.43
C HIS A 306 -13.30 0.52 -15.26
N LEU A 307 -13.10 -0.78 -15.04
CA LEU A 307 -13.65 -1.51 -13.89
C LEU A 307 -12.89 -1.23 -12.59
N SER A 308 -11.67 -0.71 -12.65
CA SER A 308 -10.91 -0.30 -11.46
C SER A 308 -11.30 1.10 -11.00
N ASP A 309 -11.35 1.28 -9.68
CA ASP A 309 -11.54 2.59 -9.02
C ASP A 309 -10.21 3.31 -8.75
N ILE A 310 -9.07 2.67 -9.06
CA ILE A 310 -7.72 3.16 -8.72
C ILE A 310 -6.87 3.43 -9.97
N SER A 311 -7.11 2.68 -11.05
CA SER A 311 -6.32 2.75 -12.29
C SER A 311 -6.42 4.13 -12.97
N PRO A 312 -5.29 4.82 -13.23
CA PRO A 312 -5.27 6.02 -14.05
C PRO A 312 -5.89 5.81 -15.44
N LEU A 313 -5.54 4.70 -16.11
CA LEU A 313 -6.14 4.30 -17.39
C LEU A 313 -7.65 4.10 -17.26
N GLY A 314 -8.09 3.45 -16.17
CA GLY A 314 -9.50 3.23 -15.88
C GLY A 314 -10.29 4.52 -15.74
N PHE A 315 -9.74 5.53 -15.07
CA PHE A 315 -10.36 6.86 -14.97
C PHE A 315 -10.57 7.50 -16.34
N VAL A 316 -9.53 7.48 -17.18
CA VAL A 316 -9.59 8.03 -18.55
C VAL A 316 -10.64 7.29 -19.39
N GLN A 317 -10.70 5.96 -19.30
CA GLN A 317 -11.72 5.17 -20.01
C GLN A 317 -13.15 5.47 -19.53
N ARG A 318 -13.36 5.71 -18.24
CA ARG A 318 -14.69 6.13 -17.72
C ARG A 318 -15.10 7.48 -18.33
N LEU A 319 -14.18 8.42 -18.49
CA LEU A 319 -14.43 9.71 -19.12
C LEU A 319 -14.67 9.59 -20.63
N ALA A 320 -13.89 8.75 -21.34
CA ALA A 320 -14.09 8.48 -22.75
C ALA A 320 -15.49 7.93 -23.03
N ARG A 321 -15.96 6.98 -22.21
CA ARG A 321 -17.32 6.41 -22.29
C ARG A 321 -18.42 7.43 -22.07
N ILE A 322 -18.22 8.41 -21.18
CA ILE A 322 -19.14 9.55 -21.05
C ILE A 322 -19.16 10.35 -22.35
N GLY A 323 -18.01 10.60 -22.97
CA GLY A 323 -17.92 11.27 -24.26
C GLY A 323 -18.68 10.54 -25.38
N GLU A 324 -18.53 9.21 -25.46
CA GLU A 324 -19.26 8.36 -26.40
C GLU A 324 -20.78 8.43 -26.17
N ALA A 325 -21.22 8.25 -24.92
CA ALA A 325 -22.63 8.31 -24.56
C ALA A 325 -23.23 9.71 -24.82
N LEU A 326 -22.48 10.77 -24.51
CA LEU A 326 -22.88 12.14 -24.77
C LEU A 326 -23.05 12.39 -26.27
N SER A 327 -22.09 11.95 -27.08
CA SER A 327 -22.15 12.10 -28.54
C SER A 327 -23.33 11.34 -29.15
N ASP A 328 -23.63 10.12 -28.67
CA ASP A 328 -24.78 9.34 -29.13
C ASP A 328 -26.12 10.02 -28.78
N ILE A 329 -26.25 10.55 -27.56
CA ILE A 329 -27.44 11.31 -27.14
C ILE A 329 -27.64 12.54 -28.03
N LEU A 330 -26.58 13.31 -28.28
CA LEU A 330 -26.60 14.51 -29.13
C LEU A 330 -26.96 14.21 -30.58
N ALA A 331 -26.44 13.11 -31.13
CA ALA A 331 -26.69 12.70 -32.51
C ALA A 331 -28.14 12.21 -32.71
N ARG A 332 -28.70 11.52 -31.72
CA ARG A 332 -30.06 10.96 -31.79
C ARG A 332 -31.14 11.90 -31.28
N GLY A 333 -30.77 12.99 -30.60
CA GLY A 333 -31.72 13.82 -29.85
C GLY A 333 -32.42 13.05 -28.73
N ALA A 334 -31.73 12.08 -28.11
CA ALA A 334 -32.32 11.15 -27.14
C ALA A 334 -32.32 11.74 -25.71
N TRP A 335 -32.90 12.93 -25.55
CA TRP A 335 -32.82 13.75 -24.33
C TRP A 335 -33.44 13.10 -23.08
N ASP A 336 -34.32 12.12 -23.27
CA ASP A 336 -35.06 11.47 -22.18
C ASP A 336 -34.30 10.26 -21.59
N ARG A 337 -33.20 9.84 -22.22
CA ARG A 337 -32.42 8.65 -21.84
C ARG A 337 -31.13 9.01 -21.10
N LEU A 338 -31.25 9.67 -19.95
CA LEU A 338 -30.11 10.19 -19.18
C LEU A 338 -29.70 9.33 -17.97
N GLU A 339 -30.43 8.26 -17.70
CA GLU A 339 -30.15 7.36 -16.57
C GLU A 339 -28.73 6.76 -16.69
N SER A 340 -28.41 6.20 -17.85
CA SER A 340 -27.08 5.63 -18.13
C SER A 340 -25.96 6.66 -17.98
N LEU A 341 -26.17 7.90 -18.43
CA LEU A 341 -25.19 8.98 -18.32
C LEU A 341 -25.00 9.42 -16.86
N THR A 342 -26.08 9.42 -16.07
CA THR A 342 -26.05 9.73 -14.64
C THR A 342 -25.28 8.65 -13.87
N ASP A 343 -25.50 7.37 -14.19
CA ASP A 343 -24.75 6.24 -13.61
C ASP A 343 -23.26 6.32 -13.95
N MET A 344 -22.92 6.62 -15.21
CA MET A 344 -21.54 6.80 -15.64
C MET A 344 -20.86 7.95 -14.88
N ARG A 345 -21.54 9.08 -14.70
CA ARG A 345 -21.04 10.19 -13.87
C ARG A 345 -20.82 9.75 -12.43
N GLN A 346 -21.74 8.99 -11.85
CA GLN A 346 -21.59 8.52 -10.47
C GLN A 346 -20.33 7.65 -10.33
N ARG A 347 -20.08 6.74 -11.28
CA ARG A 347 -18.87 5.91 -11.31
C ARG A 347 -17.59 6.75 -11.48
N VAL A 348 -17.61 7.81 -12.28
CA VAL A 348 -16.47 8.74 -12.35
C VAL A 348 -16.23 9.40 -11.00
N GLY A 349 -17.27 9.85 -10.31
CA GLY A 349 -17.17 10.48 -8.99
C GLY A 349 -16.73 9.56 -7.86
N GLN A 350 -17.00 8.25 -7.97
CA GLN A 350 -16.55 7.23 -7.01
C GLN A 350 -15.07 6.82 -7.20
N HIS A 351 -14.48 7.14 -8.34
CA HIS A 351 -13.09 6.79 -8.64
C HIS A 351 -12.11 7.60 -7.77
N ASP A 352 -11.01 6.99 -7.31
CA ASP A 352 -10.06 7.61 -6.38
C ASP A 352 -9.40 8.89 -6.93
N TYR A 353 -9.31 9.00 -8.26
CA TYR A 353 -8.82 10.18 -8.99
C TYR A 353 -9.81 11.35 -9.05
N ALA A 354 -11.10 11.14 -8.79
CA ALA A 354 -12.12 12.19 -8.91
C ALA A 354 -11.81 13.41 -8.06
N SER A 355 -11.26 13.21 -6.86
CA SER A 355 -10.90 14.31 -5.95
C SER A 355 -9.67 15.10 -6.41
N GLN A 356 -8.76 14.48 -7.17
CA GLN A 356 -7.62 15.18 -7.78
C GLN A 356 -8.05 15.92 -9.06
N GLU A 357 -9.01 15.34 -9.78
CA GLU A 357 -9.52 15.80 -11.06
C GLU A 357 -10.89 16.50 -10.92
N THR A 358 -11.05 17.29 -9.86
CA THR A 358 -12.34 17.92 -9.51
C THR A 358 -12.93 18.73 -10.67
N ARG A 359 -12.08 19.51 -11.36
CA ARG A 359 -12.50 20.32 -12.53
C ARG A 359 -13.06 19.47 -13.68
N ARG A 360 -12.51 18.27 -13.91
CA ARG A 360 -12.99 17.37 -14.97
C ARG A 360 -14.37 16.82 -14.60
N THR A 361 -14.56 16.44 -13.34
CA THR A 361 -15.86 15.99 -12.80
C THR A 361 -16.91 17.10 -12.86
N GLU A 362 -16.55 18.34 -12.50
CA GLU A 362 -17.44 19.50 -12.59
C GLU A 362 -17.86 19.80 -14.04
N ARG A 363 -16.96 19.64 -15.02
CA ARG A 363 -17.31 19.78 -16.45
C ARG A 363 -18.29 18.72 -16.91
N VAL A 364 -18.13 17.46 -16.46
CA VAL A 364 -19.12 16.40 -16.72
C VAL A 364 -20.48 16.83 -16.15
N ASP A 365 -20.52 17.35 -14.92
CA ASP A 365 -21.76 17.85 -14.31
C ASP A 365 -22.40 19.00 -15.11
N MET A 366 -21.60 19.93 -15.64
CA MET A 366 -22.10 20.99 -16.52
C MET A 366 -22.66 20.43 -17.83
N ALA A 367 -22.00 19.44 -18.43
CA ALA A 367 -22.48 18.79 -19.64
C ALA A 367 -23.83 18.10 -19.42
N LEU A 368 -23.99 17.34 -18.33
CA LEU A 368 -25.27 16.68 -17.99
C LEU A 368 -26.40 17.71 -17.81
N ARG A 369 -26.12 18.84 -17.16
CA ARG A 369 -27.11 19.91 -16.99
C ARG A 369 -27.52 20.55 -18.31
N LEU A 370 -26.57 20.75 -19.23
CA LEU A 370 -26.87 21.27 -20.57
C LEU A 370 -27.67 20.27 -21.42
N VAL A 371 -27.38 18.97 -21.33
CA VAL A 371 -28.18 17.93 -22.02
C VAL A 371 -29.61 17.92 -21.50
N ARG A 372 -29.82 18.00 -20.19
CA ARG A 372 -31.16 18.14 -19.58
C ARG A 372 -31.87 19.39 -20.09
N TRP A 373 -31.14 20.52 -20.14
CA TRP A 373 -31.67 21.76 -20.66
C TRP A 373 -32.07 21.65 -22.14
N LEU A 374 -31.26 21.02 -23.00
CA LEU A 374 -31.60 20.76 -24.40
C LEU A 374 -32.87 19.92 -24.55
N GLY A 375 -33.08 18.95 -23.66
CA GLY A 375 -34.33 18.19 -23.59
C GLY A 375 -35.55 19.06 -23.36
N VAL A 376 -35.49 19.96 -22.37
CA VAL A 376 -36.56 20.92 -22.09
C VAL A 376 -36.81 21.84 -23.29
N GLN A 377 -35.74 22.39 -23.89
CA GLN A 377 -35.86 23.26 -25.06
C GLN A 377 -36.49 22.53 -26.27
N THR A 378 -36.17 21.25 -26.47
CA THR A 378 -36.67 20.47 -27.61
C THR A 378 -38.15 20.12 -27.49
N ARG A 379 -38.67 19.92 -26.26
CA ARG A 379 -40.10 19.65 -26.04
C ARG A 379 -40.99 20.86 -26.33
N GLY A 380 -40.42 22.06 -26.39
CA GLY A 380 -41.17 23.30 -26.67
C GLY A 380 -41.95 23.85 -25.46
N ASP A 381 -41.66 23.36 -24.26
CA ASP A 381 -42.33 23.80 -23.03
C ASP A 381 -41.92 25.22 -22.57
N THR A 382 -40.91 25.82 -23.21
CA THR A 382 -40.43 27.18 -22.92
C THR A 382 -41.01 28.21 -23.89
N SER A 383 -41.85 29.11 -23.36
CA SER A 383 -42.33 30.29 -24.08
C SER A 383 -41.22 31.32 -24.28
N SER A 384 -41.12 31.89 -25.48
CA SER A 384 -40.22 33.02 -25.75
C SER A 384 -40.61 34.26 -24.92
N PRO A 385 -39.63 34.99 -24.36
CA PRO A 385 -39.90 36.25 -23.65
C PRO A 385 -40.66 37.25 -24.53
N GLN A 386 -41.65 37.94 -23.95
CA GLN A 386 -42.51 38.90 -24.66
C GLN A 386 -42.10 40.36 -24.41
N SER A 387 -41.25 40.61 -23.41
CA SER A 387 -40.72 41.93 -23.06
C SER A 387 -39.25 41.85 -22.66
N LEU A 388 -38.54 43.00 -22.69
CA LEU A 388 -37.15 43.06 -22.23
C LEU A 388 -37.03 42.63 -20.75
N ALA A 389 -38.04 42.95 -19.92
CA ALA A 389 -38.05 42.57 -18.51
C ALA A 389 -38.21 41.06 -18.33
N ASP A 390 -39.07 40.43 -19.13
CA ASP A 390 -39.20 38.97 -19.15
C ASP A 390 -37.90 38.30 -19.60
N ALA A 391 -37.24 38.87 -20.61
CA ALA A 391 -35.98 38.32 -21.12
C ALA A 391 -34.85 38.45 -20.09
N ALA A 392 -34.78 39.57 -19.37
CA ALA A 392 -33.84 39.77 -18.25
C ALA A 392 -34.13 38.80 -17.08
N ARG A 393 -35.40 38.66 -16.69
CA ARG A 393 -35.82 37.70 -15.65
C ARG A 393 -35.48 36.26 -16.03
N TRP A 394 -35.74 35.88 -17.28
CA TRP A 394 -35.39 34.55 -17.77
C TRP A 394 -33.88 34.34 -17.76
N HIS A 395 -33.09 35.34 -18.18
CA HIS A 395 -31.63 35.23 -18.15
C HIS A 395 -31.09 35.07 -16.72
N LEU A 396 -31.63 35.82 -15.76
CA LEU A 396 -31.25 35.68 -14.34
C LEU A 396 -31.60 34.30 -13.75
N ARG A 397 -32.73 33.71 -14.15
CA ARG A 397 -33.18 32.41 -13.65
C ARG A 397 -32.48 31.23 -14.32
N GLU A 398 -32.27 31.30 -15.64
CA GLU A 398 -31.83 30.17 -16.46
C GLU A 398 -30.65 30.52 -17.38
N GLY A 399 -30.75 31.61 -18.15
CA GLY A 399 -29.79 31.91 -19.20
C GLY A 399 -28.34 32.07 -18.73
N GLY A 400 -28.13 32.72 -17.57
CA GLY A 400 -26.80 32.89 -16.98
C GLY A 400 -26.18 31.55 -16.54
N PHE A 401 -27.02 30.62 -16.07
CA PHE A 401 -26.57 29.26 -15.76
C PHE A 401 -26.16 28.50 -17.02
N VAL A 402 -26.94 28.60 -18.11
CA VAL A 402 -26.61 27.96 -19.40
C VAL A 402 -25.31 28.52 -19.97
N ASP A 403 -25.11 29.84 -19.85
CA ASP A 403 -23.87 30.49 -20.28
C ASP A 403 -22.66 30.05 -19.44
N TRP A 404 -22.81 29.96 -18.11
CA TRP A 404 -21.76 29.41 -17.25
C TRP A 404 -21.40 27.97 -17.60
N ALA A 405 -22.40 27.11 -17.77
CA ALA A 405 -22.21 25.70 -18.07
C ALA A 405 -21.53 25.51 -19.44
N ARG A 406 -21.98 26.20 -20.50
CA ARG A 406 -21.36 26.07 -21.83
C ARG A 406 -19.94 26.63 -21.85
N LEU A 407 -19.68 27.74 -21.16
CA LEU A 407 -18.33 28.31 -21.10
C LEU A 407 -17.35 27.39 -20.36
N SER A 408 -17.83 26.62 -19.38
CA SER A 408 -17.04 25.62 -18.66
C SER A 408 -16.58 24.47 -19.58
N LEU A 409 -17.33 24.16 -20.65
CA LEU A 409 -16.98 23.15 -21.65
C LEU A 409 -16.00 23.64 -22.73
N ARG A 410 -15.86 24.96 -22.89
CA ARG A 410 -15.06 25.57 -23.98
C ARG A 410 -13.59 25.15 -23.95
N SER A 411 -13.04 24.88 -22.76
CA SER A 411 -11.66 24.43 -22.61
C SER A 411 -11.44 22.96 -22.97
N GLY A 412 -12.51 22.20 -23.28
CA GLY A 412 -12.43 20.78 -23.63
C GLY A 412 -11.97 19.89 -22.48
N ASP A 413 -11.41 18.74 -22.84
CA ASP A 413 -10.80 17.77 -21.93
C ASP A 413 -9.54 17.17 -22.58
N PRO A 414 -8.52 16.71 -21.81
CA PRO A 414 -7.41 15.96 -22.36
C PRO A 414 -7.83 14.66 -23.06
N GLU A 415 -8.94 14.05 -22.64
CA GLU A 415 -9.50 12.87 -23.29
C GLU A 415 -10.26 13.29 -24.56
N ALA A 416 -9.74 12.88 -25.73
CA ALA A 416 -10.17 13.39 -27.02
C ALA A 416 -11.66 13.13 -27.30
N THR A 417 -12.15 11.94 -26.95
CA THR A 417 -13.56 11.56 -27.16
C THR A 417 -14.52 12.42 -26.34
N LEU A 418 -14.15 12.72 -25.09
CA LEU A 418 -14.94 13.61 -24.24
C LEU A 418 -14.86 15.07 -24.71
N SER A 419 -13.68 15.52 -25.12
CA SER A 419 -13.46 16.86 -25.66
C SER A 419 -14.29 17.12 -26.92
N ALA A 420 -14.35 16.15 -27.84
CA ALA A 420 -15.19 16.23 -29.04
C ALA A 420 -16.68 16.32 -28.69
N ALA A 421 -17.15 15.51 -27.73
CA ALA A 421 -18.54 15.54 -27.26
C ALA A 421 -18.90 16.89 -26.62
N TYR A 422 -17.99 17.49 -25.83
CA TYR A 422 -18.14 18.84 -25.30
C TYR A 422 -18.24 19.91 -26.38
N ALA A 423 -17.42 19.83 -27.42
CA ALA A 423 -17.48 20.76 -28.55
C ALA A 423 -18.82 20.65 -29.30
N GLN A 424 -19.32 19.44 -29.52
CA GLN A 424 -20.63 19.21 -30.15
C GLN A 424 -21.78 19.78 -29.29
N LEU A 425 -21.78 19.48 -27.98
CA LEU A 425 -22.77 20.00 -27.05
C LEU A 425 -22.74 21.54 -27.01
N PHE A 426 -21.55 22.12 -26.93
CA PHE A 426 -21.36 23.57 -26.95
C PHE A 426 -21.95 24.20 -28.22
N ALA A 427 -21.68 23.62 -29.40
CA ALA A 427 -22.18 24.13 -30.66
C ALA A 427 -23.71 24.09 -30.74
N GLN A 428 -24.35 23.00 -30.31
CA GLN A 428 -25.82 22.90 -30.29
C GLN A 428 -26.45 23.93 -29.34
N VAL A 429 -25.91 24.07 -28.12
CA VAL A 429 -26.37 25.07 -27.15
C VAL A 429 -26.17 26.49 -27.70
N LEU A 430 -25.04 26.74 -28.37
CA LEU A 430 -24.73 28.05 -28.97
C LEU A 430 -25.79 28.46 -29.99
N VAL A 431 -26.26 27.56 -30.86
CA VAL A 431 -27.30 27.87 -31.85
C VAL A 431 -28.59 28.37 -31.18
N ILE A 432 -29.01 27.74 -30.09
CA ILE A 432 -30.21 28.17 -29.33
C ILE A 432 -29.95 29.50 -28.63
N ARG A 433 -28.78 29.65 -27.99
CA ARG A 433 -28.41 30.89 -27.30
C ARG A 433 -28.31 32.08 -28.26
N GLU A 434 -27.75 31.93 -29.46
CA GLU A 434 -27.71 33.00 -30.47
C GLU A 434 -29.10 33.45 -30.92
N ARG A 435 -30.05 32.51 -31.06
CA ARG A 435 -31.45 32.85 -31.33
C ARG A 435 -32.06 33.66 -30.17
N GLN A 436 -31.84 33.23 -28.93
CA GLN A 436 -32.33 33.94 -27.74
C GLN A 436 -31.68 35.32 -27.58
N SER A 437 -30.38 35.45 -27.88
CA SER A 437 -29.66 36.73 -27.88
C SER A 437 -30.22 37.69 -28.93
N ARG A 438 -30.61 37.20 -30.11
CA ARG A 438 -31.27 38.03 -31.13
C ARG A 438 -32.62 38.55 -30.65
N VAL A 439 -33.45 37.69 -30.05
CA VAL A 439 -34.74 38.10 -29.48
C VAL A 439 -34.53 39.15 -28.38
N PHE A 440 -33.55 38.95 -27.50
CA PHE A 440 -33.21 39.96 -26.48
C PHE A 440 -32.80 41.30 -27.12
N ALA A 441 -31.97 41.28 -28.16
CA ALA A 441 -31.54 42.50 -28.85
C ALA A 441 -32.69 43.24 -29.54
N GLU A 442 -33.65 42.52 -30.14
CA GLU A 442 -34.87 43.09 -30.73
C GLU A 442 -35.74 43.74 -29.66
N LEU A 443 -35.98 43.04 -28.53
CA LEU A 443 -36.72 43.58 -27.39
C LEU A 443 -36.04 44.82 -26.79
N LEU A 444 -34.70 44.84 -26.74
CA LEU A 444 -33.93 45.99 -26.24
C LEU A 444 -34.07 47.18 -27.18
N ARG A 445 -33.97 46.96 -28.50
CA ARG A 445 -34.18 48.00 -29.51
C ARG A 445 -35.57 48.62 -29.36
N ASP A 446 -36.60 47.78 -29.27
CA ASP A 446 -37.99 48.23 -29.22
C ASP A 446 -38.30 48.97 -27.91
N TRP A 447 -37.80 48.45 -26.77
CA TRP A 447 -37.90 49.11 -25.46
C TRP A 447 -37.25 50.50 -25.47
N THR A 448 -36.06 50.62 -26.08
CA THR A 448 -35.31 51.87 -26.19
C THR A 448 -36.03 52.86 -27.13
N ALA A 449 -36.50 52.40 -28.29
CA ALA A 449 -37.22 53.22 -29.25
C ALA A 449 -38.54 53.77 -28.68
N ALA A 450 -39.21 53.00 -27.83
CA ALA A 450 -40.41 53.43 -27.12
C ALA A 450 -40.13 54.41 -25.96
N GLY A 451 -38.86 54.67 -25.61
CA GLY A 451 -38.50 55.52 -24.46
C GLY A 451 -38.97 54.95 -23.12
N SER A 452 -39.07 53.61 -23.03
CA SER A 452 -39.58 52.93 -21.84
C SER A 452 -38.67 53.17 -20.63
N LYS A 453 -39.25 53.35 -19.44
CA LYS A 453 -38.51 53.61 -18.17
C LYS A 453 -39.05 52.76 -17.01
N GLY A 454 -39.35 51.50 -17.29
CA GLY A 454 -39.91 50.59 -16.29
C GLY A 454 -38.89 50.20 -15.22
N ALA A 455 -39.32 50.14 -13.95
CA ALA A 455 -38.44 49.80 -12.81
C ALA A 455 -37.98 48.33 -12.76
N GLU A 456 -38.52 47.46 -13.63
CA GLU A 456 -38.15 46.05 -13.68
C GLU A 456 -36.77 45.81 -14.31
N ILE A 457 -36.23 46.80 -15.01
CA ILE A 457 -34.95 46.74 -15.70
C ILE A 457 -34.18 47.99 -15.34
N LEU A 458 -32.99 47.80 -14.78
CA LEU A 458 -32.13 48.89 -14.40
C LEU A 458 -30.97 49.00 -15.38
N ALA A 459 -30.88 50.13 -16.06
CA ALA A 459 -29.75 50.42 -16.93
C ALA A 459 -28.49 50.66 -16.08
N VAL A 460 -27.31 50.28 -16.60
CA VAL A 460 -26.05 50.33 -15.83
C VAL A 460 -25.73 51.77 -15.40
N GLU A 461 -26.03 52.74 -16.26
CA GLU A 461 -25.90 54.17 -16.01
C GLU A 461 -26.75 54.66 -14.82
N ASP A 462 -27.87 54.00 -14.54
CA ASP A 462 -28.80 54.39 -13.48
C ASP A 462 -28.47 53.72 -12.13
N ILE A 463 -27.59 52.69 -12.11
CA ILE A 463 -27.26 51.93 -10.89
C ILE A 463 -26.73 52.83 -9.78
N LEU A 464 -25.86 53.79 -10.12
CA LEU A 464 -25.26 54.68 -9.13
C LEU A 464 -26.30 55.54 -8.42
N GLY A 465 -27.23 56.13 -9.18
CA GLY A 465 -28.28 56.99 -8.62
C GLY A 465 -29.41 56.21 -7.96
N ALA A 466 -29.84 55.10 -8.57
CA ALA A 466 -31.01 54.35 -8.13
C ALA A 466 -30.73 53.35 -7.00
N ILE A 467 -29.51 52.82 -6.90
CA ILE A 467 -29.14 51.80 -5.90
C ILE A 467 -28.02 52.30 -4.97
N VAL A 468 -26.89 52.73 -5.53
CA VAL A 468 -25.68 52.98 -4.72
C VAL A 468 -25.86 54.19 -3.80
N ALA A 469 -26.34 55.32 -4.32
CA ALA A 469 -26.55 56.53 -3.52
C ALA A 469 -27.56 56.32 -2.36
N PRO A 470 -28.76 55.73 -2.58
CA PRO A 470 -29.68 55.42 -1.49
C PRO A 470 -29.14 54.46 -0.42
N LEU A 471 -28.27 53.52 -0.82
CA LEU A 471 -27.62 52.60 0.13
C LEU A 471 -26.51 53.29 0.93
N ALA A 472 -25.74 54.17 0.29
CA ALA A 472 -24.68 54.95 0.91
C ALA A 472 -25.20 56.02 1.89
N GLU A 473 -26.40 56.56 1.67
CA GLU A 473 -27.08 57.43 2.63
C GLU A 473 -27.54 56.68 3.88
N LYS A 474 -27.90 55.40 3.75
CA LYS A 474 -28.38 54.56 4.86
C LYS A 474 -27.24 53.89 5.64
N THR A 475 -26.07 53.75 5.01
CA THR A 475 -24.90 53.07 5.58
C THR A 475 -23.65 53.84 5.16
N GLN A 476 -22.84 54.34 6.10
CA GLN A 476 -21.54 54.93 5.75
C GLN A 476 -20.65 53.86 5.11
N VAL A 477 -20.55 53.86 3.79
CA VAL A 477 -19.63 53.00 3.05
C VAL A 477 -18.36 53.80 2.80
N LEU A 478 -17.25 53.37 3.39
CA LEU A 478 -15.91 53.83 3.03
C LEU A 478 -15.64 53.35 1.59
N LEU A 479 -15.62 54.28 0.64
CA LEU A 479 -15.10 54.06 -0.71
C LEU A 479 -13.59 54.35 -0.74
#